data_AF-A0A7C6L7G6-F1
#
_entry.id   AF-A0A7C6L7G6-F1
#
_cell.length_a   1.000
_cell.length_b   1.000
_cell.length_c   1.000
_cell.angle_alpha   90.00
_cell.angle_beta   90.00
_cell.angle_gamma   90.00
#
_symmetry.space_group_name_H-M   'P 1'
#
loop_
_entity.id
_entity.type
_entity.pdbx_description
1 polymer ?
#
loop_
_entity_poly.entity_id
_entity_poly.type
_entity_poly.pdbx_seq_one_letter_code
_entity_poly.pdbx_strand_id
1 'polypeptide(L)' 'MNFSVVIPVYNRPEEIDELLDSLTRQSDKNFEVIIAEDGSSEKCDLIVEKYLS' A
#
# COMPACT_ATOMS: atom_id res chain seq x y z
N MET A 1 -17.35 -5.72 8.35
CA MET A 1 -17.40 -4.27 8.03
C MET A 1 -16.54 -4.08 6.79
N ASN A 2 -16.81 -3.07 5.96
CA ASN A 2 -15.91 -2.70 4.87
C ASN A 2 -14.98 -1.61 5.38
N PHE A 3 -13.68 -1.80 5.26
CA PHE A 3 -12.69 -0.78 5.62
C PHE A 3 -12.01 -0.24 4.37
N SER A 4 -11.65 1.04 4.40
CA SER A 4 -10.79 1.66 3.40
C SER A 4 -9.51 2.10 4.11
N VAL A 5 -8.37 1.51 3.72
CA VAL A 5 -7.06 1.82 4.27
C VAL A 5 -6.39 2.83 3.33
N VAL A 6 -6.37 4.10 3.73
CA VAL A 6 -5.78 5.18 2.94
C VAL A 6 -4.35 5.44 3.42
N ILE A 7 -3.38 5.34 2.51
CA ILE A 7 -1.95 5.40 2.81
C ILE A 7 -1.34 6.53 1.97
N PRO A 8 -1.13 7.73 2.54
CA PRO A 8 -0.30 8.74 1.90
C PRO A 8 1.18 8.32 1.96
N VAL A 9 1.91 8.50 0.86
CA VAL A 9 3.31 8.11 0.76
C VAL A 9 4.13 9.23 0.11
N TYR A 10 5.35 9.43 0.65
CA TYR A 10 6.35 10.33 0.10
C TYR A 10 7.77 9.79 0.38
N ASN A 11 8.51 9.43 -0.68
CA ASN A 11 9.88 8.87 -0.69
C ASN A 11 10.09 7.72 0.32
N ARG A 12 9.15 6.77 0.36
CA ARG A 12 9.19 5.60 1.26
C ARG A 12 8.77 4.29 0.56
N PRO A 13 9.46 3.90 -0.53
CA PRO A 13 9.10 2.69 -1.26
C PRO A 13 9.25 1.43 -0.40
N GLU A 14 10.33 1.31 0.38
CA GLU A 14 10.61 0.10 1.18
C GLU A 14 9.56 -0.14 2.27
N GLU A 15 9.16 0.92 2.98
CA GLU A 15 8.12 0.82 4.01
C GLU A 15 6.74 0.49 3.43
N ILE A 16 6.47 0.91 2.18
CA ILE A 16 5.25 0.49 1.48
C ILE A 16 5.27 -1.02 1.19
N ASP A 17 6.42 -1.60 0.82
CA ASP A 17 6.52 -3.04 0.59
C ASP A 17 6.19 -3.82 1.87
N GLU A 18 6.83 -3.47 2.99
CA GLU A 18 6.57 -4.10 4.29
C GLU A 18 5.12 -3.92 4.77
N LEU A 19 4.55 -2.73 4.57
CA LEU A 19 3.17 -2.44 4.94
C LEU A 19 2.18 -3.27 4.11
N LEU A 20 2.31 -3.28 2.79
CA LEU A 20 1.42 -4.03 1.89
C LEU A 20 1.52 -5.53 2.16
N ASP A 21 2.72 -6.06 2.34
CA ASP A 21 2.98 -7.43 2.75
C ASP A 21 2.25 -7.77 4.08
N SER A 22 2.29 -6.87 5.07
CA SER A 22 1.56 -7.06 6.33
C SER A 22 0.03 -7.05 6.16
N LEU A 23 -0.49 -6.24 5.22
CA LEU A 23 -1.92 -6.19 4.90
C LEU A 23 -2.38 -7.49 4.23
N THR A 24 -1.52 -8.11 3.40
CA THR A 24 -1.81 -9.42 2.82
C THR A 24 -1.93 -10.54 3.86
N ARG A 25 -1.49 -10.33 5.11
CA ARG A 25 -1.60 -11.28 6.22
C ARG A 25 -2.74 -11.02 7.21
N GLN A 26 -3.50 -9.93 7.06
CA GLN A 26 -4.63 -9.65 7.97
C GLN A 26 -5.68 -10.77 7.95
N SER A 27 -6.31 -11.03 9.09
CA SER A 27 -7.36 -12.06 9.19
C SER A 27 -8.68 -11.65 8.54
N ASP A 28 -9.02 -10.35 8.60
CA ASP A 28 -10.11 -9.76 7.81
C ASP A 28 -9.55 -9.35 6.44
N LYS A 29 -10.23 -9.74 5.35
CA LYS A 29 -9.84 -9.45 3.96
C LYS A 29 -10.79 -8.47 3.27
N ASN A 30 -11.83 -8.03 3.96
CA ASN A 30 -12.87 -7.22 3.37
C ASN A 30 -12.53 -5.73 3.50
N PHE A 31 -11.45 -5.33 2.83
CA PHE A 31 -10.98 -3.96 2.79
C PHE A 31 -10.36 -3.61 1.43
N GLU A 32 -10.35 -2.32 1.12
CA GLU A 32 -9.60 -1.76 0.00
C GLU A 32 -8.39 -0.99 0.51
N VAL A 33 -7.34 -0.91 -0.31
CA VAL A 33 -6.15 -0.13 -0.04
C VAL A 33 -6.05 0.97 -1.08
N ILE A 34 -5.94 2.21 -0.62
CA ILE A 34 -5.83 3.39 -1.46
C ILE A 34 -4.49 4.05 -1.15
N ILE A 35 -3.58 4.04 -2.11
CA ILE A 35 -2.27 4.68 -1.98
C ILE A 35 -2.34 6.06 -2.62
N ALA A 36 -2.05 7.09 -1.85
CA ALA A 36 -2.00 8.47 -2.31
C ALA A 36 -0.54 8.92 -2.41
N GLU A 37 0.00 8.92 -3.63
CA GLU A 37 1.38 9.27 -3.91
C GLU A 37 1.57 10.79 -3.99
N ASP A 38 2.34 11.37 -3.07
CA ASP A 38 2.48 12.83 -2.87
C ASP A 38 3.72 13.40 -3.57
N GLY A 39 3.92 13.07 -4.84
CA GLY A 39 4.98 13.65 -5.66
C GLY A 39 6.40 13.18 -5.31
N SER A 40 6.57 11.93 -4.87
CA SER A 40 7.88 11.35 -4.58
C SER A 40 8.86 11.42 -5.74
N SER A 41 10.12 11.67 -5.40
CA SER A 41 11.28 11.40 -6.26
C SER A 41 11.54 9.89 -6.36
N GLU A 42 11.39 9.18 -5.24
CA GLU A 42 11.50 7.72 -5.14
C GLU A 42 10.10 7.11 -5.01
N LYS A 43 9.51 6.77 -6.15
CA LYS A 43 8.12 6.28 -6.22
C LYS A 43 7.99 4.82 -5.80
N CYS A 44 6.82 4.49 -5.26
CA CYS A 44 6.49 3.11 -4.88
C CYS A 44 5.76 2.31 -5.98
N ASP A 45 5.56 2.87 -7.18
CA ASP A 45 4.76 2.28 -8.26
C ASP A 45 5.08 0.79 -8.53
N LEU A 46 6.37 0.46 -8.72
CA LEU A 46 6.83 -0.92 -8.99
C LEU A 46 6.61 -1.88 -7.82
N ILE A 47 6.55 -1.35 -6.60
CA ILE A 47 6.27 -2.14 -5.39
C ILE A 47 4.78 -2.44 -5.33
N VAL A 48 3.93 -1.43 -5.57
CA VAL A 48 2.47 -1.58 -5.61
C VAL A 48 2.05 -2.61 -6.66
N GLU A 49 2.69 -2.62 -7.83
CA GLU A 49 2.42 -3.60 -8.89
C GLU A 49 2.56 -5.07 -8.45
N LYS A 50 3.45 -5.38 -7.49
CA LYS A 50 3.62 -6.75 -6.96
C LYS A 50 2.36 -7.28 -6.27
N TYR A 51 1.48 -6.39 -5.81
CA TYR A 51 0.31 -6.71 -5.00
C TYR A 51 -1.02 -6.61 -5.78
N LEU A 52 -0.98 -6.18 -7.05
CA LEU A 52 -2.15 -6.17 -7.92
C LEU A 52 -2.39 -7.60 -8.41
N SER A 53 -3.40 -8.26 -7.84
CA SER A 53 -3.84 -9.63 -8.18
C SER A 53 -5.12 -9.61 -9.00
#